data_AF-A0A662CCS7-F1
#
_entry.id   AF-A0A662CCS7-F1
#
_cell.length_a   1.000
_cell.length_b   1.000
_cell.length_c   1.000
_cell.angle_alpha   90.00
_cell.angle_beta   90.00
_cell.angle_gamma   90.00
#
_symmetry.space_group_name_H-M   'P 1'
#
loop_
_entity.id
_entity.type
_entity.pdbx_description
1 polymer ?
#
loop_
_entity_poly.entity_id
_entity_poly.type
_entity_poly.pdbx_seq_one_letter_code
_entity_poly.pdbx_strand_id
1 'polypeptide(L)'
;MKCTSSHFTDAELRDSLDNRIEWAQEMGMKQMVCSMFRVPREATMDDWKKAAQELNVMGEKTKAAGLQMAYHNHHFEFQKIDNELIYPVLMEEFDPELVKMQFQVAVVNIGYLAADYFRKYPGRFISAHLTDYAADNKTEVPVGQGIVDWEDLFEAAKTGGVQNYFVEMNPESYDETAKFLMKI
;
A
#
# COMPACT_ATOMS: atom_id res chain seq x y z
N MET A 1 -9.63 0.67 -22.56
CA MET A 1 -9.48 1.09 -21.15
C MET A 1 -8.01 0.95 -20.78
N LYS A 2 -7.42 1.85 -19.97
CA LYS A 2 -6.05 1.71 -19.45
C LYS A 2 -6.15 1.61 -17.93
N CYS A 3 -5.90 0.44 -17.37
CA CYS A 3 -5.85 0.22 -15.93
C CYS A 3 -4.38 0.08 -15.53
N THR A 4 -3.85 0.95 -14.67
CA THR A 4 -2.42 0.89 -14.28
C THR A 4 -2.18 -0.12 -13.15
N SER A 5 -3.14 -0.23 -12.24
CA SER A 5 -3.03 -0.99 -11.00
C SER A 5 -4.41 -1.48 -10.54
N SER A 6 -4.46 -2.62 -9.88
CA SER A 6 -5.65 -3.14 -9.20
C SER A 6 -5.27 -3.89 -7.93
N HIS A 7 -6.20 -3.90 -6.99
CA HIS A 7 -6.20 -4.82 -5.86
C HIS A 7 -6.59 -6.22 -6.31
N PHE A 8 -5.93 -7.21 -5.73
CA PHE A 8 -6.22 -8.64 -5.86
C PHE A 8 -6.25 -9.23 -4.45
N THR A 9 -7.25 -10.06 -4.17
CA THR A 9 -7.33 -10.74 -2.89
C THR A 9 -6.23 -11.79 -2.77
N ASP A 10 -5.80 -12.08 -1.54
CA ASP A 10 -4.83 -13.16 -1.27
C ASP A 10 -5.30 -14.52 -1.81
N ALA A 11 -6.62 -14.80 -1.79
CA ALA A 11 -7.18 -16.01 -2.39
C ALA A 11 -6.99 -16.04 -3.92
N GLU A 12 -7.26 -14.94 -4.63
CA GLU A 12 -7.04 -14.88 -6.08
C GLU A 12 -5.57 -15.08 -6.46
N LEU A 13 -4.66 -14.50 -5.67
CA LEU A 13 -3.22 -14.64 -5.90
C LEU A 13 -2.71 -16.05 -5.60
N ARG A 14 -3.28 -16.75 -4.62
CA ARG A 14 -2.91 -18.15 -4.31
C ARG A 14 -3.51 -19.15 -5.28
N ASP A 15 -4.80 -19.01 -5.56
CA ASP A 15 -5.58 -20.04 -6.22
C ASP A 15 -5.65 -19.84 -7.75
N SER A 16 -5.30 -18.66 -8.25
CA SER A 16 -5.55 -18.28 -9.64
C SER A 16 -4.49 -17.35 -10.25
N LEU A 17 -3.26 -17.33 -9.72
CA LEU A 17 -2.22 -16.36 -10.11
C LEU A 17 -2.03 -16.21 -11.63
N ASP A 18 -1.94 -17.33 -12.36
CA ASP A 18 -1.72 -17.30 -13.82
C ASP A 18 -2.84 -16.57 -14.55
N ASN A 19 -4.09 -16.91 -14.22
CA ASN A 19 -5.25 -16.24 -14.78
C ASN A 19 -5.27 -14.74 -14.45
N ARG A 20 -4.84 -14.37 -13.23
CA ARG A 20 -4.77 -12.95 -12.82
C ARG A 20 -3.66 -12.19 -13.52
N ILE A 21 -2.52 -12.83 -13.79
CA ILE A 21 -1.44 -12.26 -14.60
C ILE A 21 -1.90 -12.02 -16.03
N GLU A 22 -2.54 -13.01 -16.66
CA GLU A 22 -3.08 -12.88 -18.02
C GLU A 22 -4.09 -11.73 -18.10
N TRP A 23 -5.05 -11.69 -17.17
CA TRP A 23 -6.04 -10.61 -17.10
C TRP A 23 -5.39 -9.24 -16.88
N ALA A 24 -4.39 -9.15 -15.99
CA ALA A 24 -3.67 -7.90 -15.75
C ALA A 24 -2.95 -7.42 -17.01
N GLN A 25 -2.36 -8.33 -17.80
CA GLN A 25 -1.72 -7.99 -19.08
C GLN A 25 -2.74 -7.53 -20.14
N GLU A 26 -3.88 -8.21 -20.26
CA GLU A 26 -4.98 -7.81 -21.17
C GLU A 26 -5.52 -6.41 -20.86
N MET A 27 -5.60 -6.07 -19.57
CA MET A 27 -6.04 -4.76 -19.09
C MET A 27 -4.94 -3.67 -19.18
N GLY A 28 -3.72 -4.06 -19.59
CA GLY A 28 -2.57 -3.16 -19.73
C GLY A 28 -1.96 -2.70 -18.40
N MET A 29 -2.15 -3.48 -17.33
CA MET A 29 -1.66 -3.17 -15.99
C MET A 29 -0.13 -3.16 -15.93
N LYS A 30 0.37 -2.44 -14.93
CA LYS A 30 1.79 -2.41 -14.55
C LYS A 30 2.01 -2.92 -13.14
N GLN A 31 0.97 -2.92 -12.31
CA GLN A 31 1.04 -3.26 -10.90
C GLN A 31 -0.08 -4.23 -10.55
N MET A 32 0.26 -5.27 -9.79
CA MET A 32 -0.70 -6.13 -9.10
C MET A 32 -0.50 -5.95 -7.61
N VAL A 33 -1.53 -5.53 -6.90
CA VAL A 33 -1.42 -5.23 -5.46
C VAL A 33 -2.17 -6.31 -4.68
N CYS A 34 -1.45 -7.08 -3.86
CA CYS A 34 -2.06 -7.92 -2.84
C CYS A 34 -2.77 -7.00 -1.85
N SER A 35 -4.11 -7.08 -1.83
CA SER A 35 -4.93 -6.13 -1.11
C SER A 35 -4.89 -6.31 0.40
N MET A 36 -4.63 -7.53 0.87
CA MET A 36 -4.55 -7.90 2.29
C MET A 36 -4.11 -9.37 2.40
N PHE A 37 -3.31 -9.71 3.40
CA PHE A 37 -3.03 -11.12 3.72
C PHE A 37 -4.16 -11.78 4.48
N ARG A 38 -4.47 -13.04 4.16
CA ARG A 38 -5.43 -13.85 4.90
C ARG A 38 -4.74 -14.65 6.01
N VAL A 39 -4.17 -13.95 6.98
CA VAL A 39 -3.65 -14.58 8.19
C VAL A 39 -4.76 -14.80 9.23
N PRO A 40 -4.65 -15.82 10.11
CA PRO A 40 -5.60 -16.01 11.21
C PRO A 40 -5.66 -14.80 12.15
N ARG A 41 -6.77 -14.63 12.89
CA ARG A 41 -6.90 -13.55 13.88
C ARG A 41 -5.83 -13.61 14.98
N GLU A 42 -5.38 -14.81 15.31
CA GLU A 42 -4.34 -15.09 16.33
C GLU A 42 -2.99 -15.39 15.66
N ALA A 43 -2.75 -14.84 14.47
CA ALA A 43 -1.51 -15.04 13.73
C ALA A 43 -0.29 -14.64 14.55
N THR A 44 0.72 -15.50 14.51
CA THR A 44 2.06 -15.26 15.04
C THR A 44 2.88 -14.42 14.05
N MET A 45 4.03 -13.89 14.48
CA MET A 45 4.93 -13.19 13.56
C MET A 45 5.42 -14.11 12.42
N ASP A 46 5.56 -15.42 12.68
CA ASP A 46 5.96 -16.39 11.66
C ASP A 46 4.88 -16.61 10.60
N ASP A 47 3.59 -16.50 10.95
CA ASP A 47 2.49 -16.55 9.98
C ASP A 47 2.55 -15.37 9.00
N TRP A 48 2.88 -14.17 9.50
CA TRP A 48 3.11 -12.97 8.68
C TRP A 48 4.31 -13.12 7.76
N LYS A 49 5.44 -13.59 8.29
CA LYS A 49 6.66 -13.84 7.49
C LYS A 49 6.40 -14.87 6.40
N LYS A 50 5.70 -15.96 6.73
CA LYS A 50 5.31 -16.97 5.75
C LYS A 50 4.45 -16.39 4.62
N ALA A 51 3.45 -15.58 4.96
CA ALA A 51 2.63 -14.91 3.95
C ALA A 51 3.45 -13.98 3.04
N ALA A 52 4.43 -13.26 3.61
CA ALA A 52 5.35 -12.41 2.85
C ALA A 52 6.26 -13.22 1.92
N GLN A 53 6.80 -14.35 2.38
CA GLN A 53 7.61 -15.27 1.58
C GLN A 53 6.81 -15.85 0.41
N GLU A 54 5.56 -16.25 0.64
CA GLU A 54 4.67 -16.71 -0.41
C GLU A 54 4.41 -15.60 -1.44
N LEU A 55 4.23 -14.35 -1.01
CA LEU A 55 4.09 -13.21 -1.92
C LEU A 55 5.38 -12.92 -2.70
N ASN A 56 6.58 -13.12 -2.13
CA ASN A 56 7.84 -13.05 -2.88
C ASN A 56 7.85 -14.06 -4.03
N VAL A 57 7.46 -15.31 -3.78
CA VAL A 57 7.37 -16.36 -4.81
C VAL A 57 6.39 -15.97 -5.92
N MET A 58 5.23 -15.39 -5.57
CA MET A 58 4.29 -14.84 -6.56
C MET A 58 4.88 -13.63 -7.29
N GLY A 59 5.69 -12.82 -6.60
CA GLY A 59 6.45 -11.69 -7.10
C GLY A 59 7.42 -12.08 -8.23
N GLU A 60 8.11 -13.23 -8.11
CA GLU A 60 8.97 -13.76 -9.18
C GLU A 60 8.19 -13.95 -10.48
N LYS A 61 7.00 -14.55 -10.37
CA LYS A 61 6.14 -14.86 -11.52
C LYS A 61 5.57 -13.61 -12.18
N THR A 62 5.06 -12.68 -11.36
CA THR A 62 4.55 -11.40 -11.88
C THR A 62 5.65 -10.56 -12.52
N LYS A 63 6.86 -10.53 -11.92
CA LYS A 63 8.03 -9.86 -12.50
C LYS A 63 8.43 -10.45 -13.84
N ALA A 64 8.45 -11.78 -13.97
CA ALA A 64 8.71 -12.47 -15.23
C ALA A 64 7.67 -12.12 -16.33
N ALA A 65 6.44 -11.82 -15.93
CA ALA A 65 5.36 -11.35 -16.80
C ALA A 65 5.37 -9.83 -17.06
N GLY A 66 6.36 -9.09 -16.53
CA GLY A 66 6.49 -7.64 -16.69
C GLY A 66 5.55 -6.81 -15.82
N LEU A 67 5.05 -7.38 -14.72
CA LEU A 67 4.17 -6.74 -13.74
C LEU A 67 4.90 -6.60 -12.40
N GLN A 68 4.72 -5.47 -11.72
CA GLN A 68 5.25 -5.27 -10.37
C GLN A 68 4.25 -5.77 -9.33
N MET A 69 4.61 -6.76 -8.51
CA MET A 69 3.83 -7.10 -7.32
C MET A 69 4.01 -6.01 -6.25
N ALA A 70 2.94 -5.67 -5.56
CA ALA A 70 3.00 -4.84 -4.36
C ALA A 70 2.07 -5.35 -3.25
N TYR A 71 2.32 -4.92 -2.02
CA TYR A 71 1.46 -5.19 -0.86
C TYR A 71 0.82 -3.90 -0.34
N HIS A 72 -0.50 -3.94 -0.05
CA HIS A 72 -1.24 -2.84 0.55
C HIS A 72 -1.36 -3.01 2.07
N ASN A 73 -0.89 -2.02 2.84
CA ASN A 73 -1.01 -2.07 4.30
C ASN A 73 -2.32 -1.48 4.80
N HIS A 74 -2.66 -1.81 6.03
CA HIS A 74 -3.79 -1.29 6.79
C HIS A 74 -3.33 -0.94 8.21
N HIS A 75 -4.27 -0.75 9.13
CA HIS A 75 -3.98 -0.50 10.54
C HIS A 75 -3.43 -1.72 11.29
N PHE A 76 -3.74 -2.95 10.86
CA PHE A 76 -3.36 -4.14 11.62
C PHE A 76 -1.87 -4.49 11.50
N GLU A 77 -1.20 -4.12 10.41
CA GLU A 77 0.26 -4.24 10.27
C GLU A 77 1.02 -3.28 11.20
N PHE A 78 0.30 -2.32 11.82
CA PHE A 78 0.85 -1.41 12.83
C PHE A 78 0.55 -1.87 14.26
N GLN A 79 0.13 -3.13 14.43
CA GLN A 79 0.08 -3.80 15.72
C GLN A 79 1.39 -4.52 16.02
N LYS A 80 1.63 -4.77 17.31
CA LYS A 80 2.82 -5.49 17.77
C LYS A 80 2.50 -6.95 18.11
N ILE A 81 3.38 -7.84 17.70
CA ILE A 81 3.45 -9.24 18.17
C ILE A 81 4.82 -9.40 18.82
N ASP A 82 4.86 -9.92 20.04
CA ASP A 82 6.10 -10.08 20.82
C ASP A 82 6.95 -8.79 20.90
N ASN A 83 6.28 -7.64 21.02
CA ASN A 83 6.83 -6.29 21.07
C ASN A 83 7.46 -5.75 19.77
N GLU A 84 7.41 -6.53 18.68
CA GLU A 84 7.83 -6.12 17.34
C GLU A 84 6.63 -5.68 16.49
N LEU A 85 6.80 -4.57 15.76
CA LEU A 85 5.77 -4.08 14.84
C LEU A 85 5.75 -4.93 13.57
N ILE A 86 4.57 -5.40 13.14
CA ILE A 86 4.44 -6.29 11.98
C ILE A 86 5.00 -5.64 10.70
N TYR A 87 4.68 -4.37 10.45
CA TYR A 87 5.05 -3.69 9.20
C TYR A 87 6.56 -3.67 8.93
N PRO A 88 7.45 -3.22 9.85
CA PRO A 88 8.89 -3.35 9.67
C PRO A 88 9.38 -4.77 9.38
N VAL A 89 8.80 -5.79 10.03
CA VAL A 89 9.15 -7.19 9.80
C VAL A 89 8.78 -7.61 8.36
N LEU A 90 7.60 -7.22 7.88
CA LEU A 90 7.21 -7.45 6.49
C LEU A 90 8.16 -6.75 5.51
N MET A 91 8.58 -5.52 5.80
CA MET A 91 9.53 -4.77 4.95
C MET A 91 10.90 -5.45 4.86
N GLU A 92 11.34 -6.13 5.91
CA GLU A 92 12.56 -6.92 5.96
C GLU A 92 12.42 -8.27 5.21
N GLU A 93 11.24 -8.88 5.29
CA GLU A 93 10.95 -10.17 4.64
C GLU A 93 10.71 -10.03 3.13
N PHE A 94 10.11 -8.93 2.68
CA PHE A 94 9.89 -8.69 1.25
C PHE A 94 11.19 -8.41 0.50
N ASP A 95 11.44 -9.18 -0.55
CA ASP A 95 12.52 -8.89 -1.48
C ASP A 95 12.18 -7.58 -2.23
N PRO A 96 13.03 -6.54 -2.13
CA PRO A 96 12.79 -5.22 -2.73
C PRO A 96 12.66 -5.25 -4.25
N GLU A 97 13.16 -6.29 -4.92
CA GLU A 97 13.11 -6.48 -6.36
C GLU A 97 11.84 -7.21 -6.82
N LEU A 98 11.14 -7.88 -5.91
CA LEU A 98 9.95 -8.68 -6.20
C LEU A 98 8.67 -8.00 -5.71
N VAL A 99 8.70 -7.45 -4.49
CA VAL A 99 7.52 -6.85 -3.85
C VAL A 99 7.82 -5.41 -3.42
N LYS A 100 7.05 -4.48 -4.00
CA LYS A 100 6.97 -3.08 -3.57
C LYS A 100 5.79 -2.88 -2.62
N MET A 101 5.60 -1.67 -2.14
CA MET A 101 4.50 -1.32 -1.25
C MET A 101 3.53 -0.36 -1.91
N GLN A 102 2.26 -0.52 -1.60
CA GLN A 102 1.25 0.52 -1.70
C GLN A 102 0.95 1.02 -0.29
N PHE A 103 1.27 2.27 0.01
CA PHE A 103 1.12 2.79 1.37
C PHE A 103 -0.29 3.33 1.61
N GLN A 104 -0.96 2.86 2.66
CA GLN A 104 -2.22 3.45 3.11
C GLN A 104 -1.95 4.60 4.09
N VAL A 105 -2.27 5.84 3.70
CA VAL A 105 -2.02 7.03 4.54
C VAL A 105 -2.92 7.09 5.77
N ALA A 106 -4.04 6.35 5.77
CA ALA A 106 -5.02 6.35 6.86
C ALA A 106 -4.44 6.03 8.25
N VAL A 107 -3.29 5.36 8.31
CA VAL A 107 -2.57 5.03 9.55
C VAL A 107 -2.03 6.25 10.30
N VAL A 108 -2.10 7.45 9.69
CA VAL A 108 -1.86 8.72 10.38
C VAL A 108 -2.76 8.89 11.61
N ASN A 109 -3.99 8.36 11.57
CA ASN A 109 -4.94 8.47 12.67
C ASN A 109 -4.54 7.67 13.93
N ILE A 110 -3.60 6.72 13.78
CA ILE A 110 -2.99 5.98 14.88
C ILE A 110 -1.52 6.39 15.11
N GLY A 111 -1.11 7.52 14.53
CA GLY A 111 0.17 8.18 14.80
C GLY A 111 1.32 7.80 13.88
N TYR A 112 1.10 7.05 12.80
CA TYR A 112 2.15 6.68 11.86
C TYR A 112 2.10 7.52 10.59
N LEU A 113 3.21 8.20 10.27
CA LEU A 113 3.29 9.13 9.15
C LEU A 113 3.88 8.45 7.91
N ALA A 114 3.18 8.49 6.77
CA ALA A 114 3.68 7.91 5.52
C ALA A 114 5.07 8.44 5.13
N ALA A 115 5.31 9.73 5.38
CA ALA A 115 6.58 10.40 5.08
C ALA A 115 7.78 9.78 5.82
N ASP A 116 7.59 9.32 7.06
CA ASP A 116 8.64 8.62 7.82
C ASP A 116 9.02 7.31 7.14
N TYR A 117 8.03 6.56 6.67
CA TYR A 117 8.24 5.28 5.99
C TYR A 117 8.87 5.47 4.61
N PHE A 118 8.44 6.48 3.85
CA PHE A 118 9.02 6.80 2.55
C PHE A 118 10.50 7.15 2.65
N ARG A 119 10.90 7.92 3.68
CA ARG A 119 12.31 8.25 3.94
C ARG A 119 13.09 7.05 4.48
N LYS A 120 12.47 6.25 5.35
CA LYS A 120 13.10 5.07 5.95
C LYS A 120 13.37 3.95 4.94
N TYR A 121 12.51 3.80 3.94
CA TYR A 121 12.62 2.75 2.91
C TYR A 121 12.64 3.33 1.48
N PRO A 122 13.72 4.02 1.07
CA PRO A 122 13.83 4.63 -0.25
C PRO A 122 13.58 3.64 -1.39
N GLY A 123 12.79 4.04 -2.39
CA GLY A 123 12.48 3.22 -3.57
C GLY A 123 11.63 1.97 -3.32
N ARG A 124 11.04 1.80 -2.12
CA ARG A 124 10.20 0.63 -1.78
C ARG A 124 8.71 0.83 -2.05
N PHE A 125 8.24 2.05 -2.33
CA PHE A 125 6.82 2.36 -2.51
C PHE A 125 6.53 2.67 -3.97
N ILE A 126 5.55 1.98 -4.56
CA ILE A 126 5.14 2.23 -5.95
C ILE A 126 3.87 3.06 -6.02
N SER A 127 3.02 3.00 -5.00
CA SER A 127 1.82 3.82 -4.91
C SER A 127 1.43 4.16 -3.47
N ALA A 128 0.49 5.08 -3.31
CA ALA A 128 -0.12 5.40 -2.02
C ALA A 128 -1.62 5.65 -2.16
N HIS A 129 -2.38 5.28 -1.14
CA HIS A 129 -3.78 5.65 -0.97
C HIS A 129 -3.85 6.91 -0.08
N LEU A 130 -4.54 7.93 -0.58
CA LEU A 130 -4.65 9.24 0.04
C LEU A 130 -6.00 9.35 0.76
N THR A 131 -5.91 9.63 2.05
CA THR A 131 -7.02 10.05 2.91
C THR A 131 -6.47 11.05 3.93
N ASP A 132 -7.34 11.77 4.62
CA ASP A 132 -6.98 12.73 5.65
C ASP A 132 -7.98 12.65 6.81
N TYR A 133 -7.53 13.00 8.00
CA TYR A 133 -8.34 12.96 9.22
C TYR A 133 -8.30 14.30 9.93
N ALA A 134 -9.42 14.70 10.53
CA ALA A 134 -9.46 15.85 11.42
C ALA A 134 -8.55 15.64 12.65
N ALA A 135 -8.30 16.72 13.40
CA ALA A 135 -7.45 16.69 14.59
C ALA A 135 -7.92 15.74 15.71
N ASP A 136 -9.14 15.19 15.61
CA ASP A 136 -9.66 14.17 16.52
C ASP A 136 -9.23 12.74 16.16
N ASN A 137 -8.49 12.58 15.06
CA ASN A 137 -8.00 11.31 14.50
C ASN A 137 -9.13 10.30 14.17
N LYS A 138 -10.36 10.76 13.96
CA LYS A 138 -11.52 9.88 13.74
C LYS A 138 -12.37 10.30 12.56
N THR A 139 -12.59 11.59 12.39
CA THR A 139 -13.40 12.10 11.29
C THR A 139 -12.56 12.20 10.03
N GLU A 140 -12.89 11.39 9.02
CA GLU A 140 -12.32 11.54 7.68
C GLU A 140 -12.75 12.90 7.10
N VAL A 141 -11.80 13.63 6.51
CA VAL A 141 -12.00 14.95 5.91
C VAL A 141 -11.34 15.00 4.54
N PRO A 142 -11.68 16.00 3.68
CA PRO A 142 -10.97 16.19 2.43
C PRO A 142 -9.46 16.38 2.64
N VAL A 143 -8.66 15.86 1.70
CA VAL A 143 -7.20 16.03 1.67
C VAL A 143 -6.86 17.52 1.73
N GLY A 144 -5.95 17.87 2.65
CA GLY A 144 -5.50 19.24 2.88
C GLY A 144 -6.30 19.98 3.96
N GLN A 145 -7.29 19.33 4.56
CA GLN A 145 -8.08 19.90 5.67
C GLN A 145 -7.86 19.15 6.99
N GLY A 146 -7.02 18.12 7.01
CA GLY A 146 -6.76 17.31 8.18
C GLY A 146 -5.34 17.45 8.72
N ILE A 147 -4.87 16.36 9.31
CA ILE A 147 -3.64 16.26 10.09
C ILE A 147 -2.41 15.85 9.26
N VAL A 148 -2.61 15.41 8.02
CA VAL A 148 -1.49 15.00 7.16
C VAL A 148 -0.75 16.26 6.67
N ASP A 149 0.57 16.29 6.90
CA ASP A 149 1.45 17.26 6.25
C ASP A 149 1.69 16.83 4.79
N TRP A 150 0.87 17.36 3.89
CA TRP A 150 0.88 16.98 2.48
C TRP A 150 2.14 17.45 1.75
N GLU A 151 2.69 18.62 2.07
CA GLU A 151 3.94 19.09 1.47
C GLU A 151 5.10 18.15 1.83
N ASP A 152 5.22 17.79 3.11
CA ASP A 152 6.24 16.87 3.59
C ASP A 152 6.05 15.44 3.01
N LEU A 153 4.80 14.99 2.90
CA LEU A 153 4.45 13.69 2.35
C LEU A 153 4.87 13.57 0.88
N PHE A 154 4.52 14.54 0.03
CA PHE A 154 4.86 14.47 -1.40
C PHE A 154 6.36 14.65 -1.64
N GLU A 155 7.06 15.42 -0.82
CA GLU A 155 8.53 15.48 -0.88
C GLU A 155 9.16 14.14 -0.48
N ALA A 156 8.72 13.55 0.63
CA ALA A 156 9.18 12.24 1.08
C ALA A 156 8.87 11.14 0.05
N ALA A 157 7.71 11.21 -0.61
CA ALA A 157 7.26 10.22 -1.58
C ALA A 157 8.20 10.11 -2.79
N LYS A 158 8.88 11.20 -3.17
CA LYS A 158 9.96 11.17 -4.18
C LYS A 158 11.10 10.24 -3.76
N THR A 159 11.49 10.30 -2.48
CA THR A 159 12.49 9.39 -1.90
C THR A 159 11.96 7.96 -1.81
N GLY A 160 10.70 7.80 -1.40
CA GLY A 160 10.02 6.50 -1.31
C GLY A 160 9.85 5.80 -2.66
N GLY A 161 9.92 6.53 -3.78
CA GLY A 161 9.78 6.01 -5.14
C GLY A 161 8.33 5.97 -5.65
N VAL A 162 7.40 6.66 -4.98
CA VAL A 162 5.96 6.61 -5.27
C VAL A 162 5.67 7.15 -6.68
N GLN A 163 4.93 6.38 -7.48
CA GLN A 163 4.60 6.72 -8.87
C GLN A 163 3.11 7.02 -9.08
N ASN A 164 2.24 6.41 -8.26
CA ASN A 164 0.79 6.60 -8.37
C ASN A 164 0.17 6.94 -7.02
N TYR A 165 -0.78 7.87 -7.04
CA TYR A 165 -1.58 8.24 -5.89
C TYR A 165 -3.05 7.97 -6.20
N PHE A 166 -3.74 7.30 -5.28
CA PHE A 166 -5.15 6.97 -5.40
C PHE A 166 -5.89 7.61 -4.24
N VAL A 167 -6.92 8.41 -4.53
CA VAL A 167 -7.78 8.95 -3.48
C VAL A 167 -8.73 7.85 -3.03
N GLU A 168 -8.69 7.49 -1.75
CA GLU A 168 -9.55 6.47 -1.14
C GLU A 168 -10.23 7.08 0.08
N MET A 169 -11.42 7.64 -0.15
CA MET A 169 -12.22 8.33 0.86
C MET A 169 -13.69 8.37 0.45
N ASN A 170 -14.55 8.89 1.31
CA ASN A 170 -15.95 9.08 0.99
C ASN A 170 -16.15 10.05 -0.21
N PRO A 171 -17.08 9.76 -1.14
CA PRO A 171 -17.30 10.57 -2.34
C PRO A 171 -17.64 12.04 -2.07
N GLU A 172 -18.25 12.36 -0.92
CA GLU A 172 -18.57 13.72 -0.51
C GLU A 172 -17.32 14.62 -0.36
N SER A 173 -16.15 14.01 -0.12
CA SER A 173 -14.87 14.71 0.05
C SER A 173 -14.10 14.91 -1.26
N TYR A 174 -14.56 14.35 -2.38
CA TYR A 174 -13.80 14.35 -3.64
C TYR A 174 -13.61 15.73 -4.25
N ASP A 175 -14.63 16.59 -4.24
CA ASP A 175 -14.55 17.92 -4.87
C ASP A 175 -13.51 18.81 -4.20
N GLU A 176 -13.52 18.87 -2.86
CA GLU A 176 -12.55 19.66 -2.11
C GLU A 176 -11.14 19.06 -2.16
N THR A 177 -11.03 17.73 -2.13
CA THR A 177 -9.76 17.01 -2.32
C THR A 177 -9.14 17.32 -3.68
N ALA A 178 -9.94 17.29 -4.75
CA ALA A 178 -9.46 17.62 -6.09
C ALA A 178 -8.99 19.07 -6.18
N LYS A 179 -9.72 20.02 -5.58
CA LYS A 179 -9.32 21.44 -5.53
C LYS A 179 -8.00 21.66 -4.79
N PHE A 180 -7.72 20.87 -3.75
CA PHE A 180 -6.44 20.92 -3.05
C PHE A 180 -5.32 20.33 -3.91
N LEU A 181 -5.47 19.10 -4.39
CA LEU A 181 -4.43 18.38 -5.15
C LEU A 181 -4.03 19.07 -6.46
N MET A 182 -4.93 19.85 -7.09
CA MET A 182 -4.61 20.62 -8.30
C MET A 182 -3.72 21.85 -8.06
N LYS A 183 -3.48 22.23 -6.80
CA LYS A 183 -2.71 23.44 -6.43
C LYS A 183 -1.29 23.15 -5.98
N ILE A 184 -0.95 21.89 -5.70
CA ILE A 184 0.32 21.49 -5.10
C ILE A 184 1.27 20.88 -6.12
#